data_AF-A0A0D2ELT8-F1
#
_entry.id   AF-A0A0D2ELT8-F1
#
_cell.length_a   1.000
_cell.length_b   1.000
_cell.length_c   1.000
_cell.angle_alpha   90.00
_cell.angle_beta   90.00
_cell.angle_gamma   90.00
#
_symmetry.space_group_name_H-M   'P 1'
#
loop_
_entity.id
_entity.type
_entity.pdbx_description
1 polymer ?
#
loop_
_entity_poly.entity_id
_entity_poly.type
_entity_poly.pdbx_seq_one_letter_code
_entity_poly.pdbx_strand_id
1 'polypeptide(L)'
;MTATIQNNVSLDPSLLFERNSDIPSTSEELRAAIAALKASTRATECRTRVLNRQSTLADRLKPLSNSSRDFRNGNGRYFAQKEIAEVQHVKFTNEQLQEDVRTALHAEVESAAKSARSVQAIAIEALNSDDRALAKLNDISASKPRNTLDIVSLRAKASKLTTALLHFRSQSMKDRLDRVYLESLDNFDAAKSSVDTSGAVFKDAKSDLGSLYAEIDNVISMVMSQEYVNSIEVALLKVQRLREREEQARNERIHDKLESLTAVLENLSDGLENLQSQRIMLHNLPYEFDSTISSASTRPKLTSEVSQSCNLDTHPALLALMQHIGLSEAEPSNLDGAIKQLVSELSQQADSNVLQTLQFSQEAPRSARAALQNVSNALTASTIRDSDVDDLELRIAAARTQLDGLSPPAP
;
A
#
# COMPACT_ATOMS: atom_id res chain seq x y z
N MET A 1 58.00 -34.33 -21.68
CA MET A 1 58.38 -34.22 -23.10
C MET A 1 59.50 -33.20 -23.22
N THR A 2 60.73 -33.68 -23.13
CA THR A 2 61.98 -32.94 -23.22
C THR A 2 62.29 -32.68 -24.70
N ALA A 3 62.00 -31.47 -25.18
CA ALA A 3 62.42 -31.04 -26.50
C ALA A 3 63.91 -30.70 -26.47
N THR A 4 64.73 -31.68 -26.80
CA THR A 4 66.14 -31.53 -27.12
C THR A 4 66.25 -30.68 -28.37
N ILE A 5 66.54 -29.39 -28.24
CA ILE A 5 66.90 -28.54 -29.38
C ILE A 5 68.31 -28.95 -29.81
N GLN A 6 68.39 -29.85 -30.78
CA GLN A 6 69.57 -30.09 -31.59
C GLN A 6 69.89 -28.80 -32.35
N ASN A 7 70.87 -28.05 -31.87
CA ASN A 7 71.56 -27.05 -32.68
C ASN A 7 72.42 -27.80 -33.71
N ASN A 8 71.79 -28.15 -34.84
CA ASN A 8 72.48 -28.46 -36.08
C ASN A 8 73.15 -27.19 -36.60
N VAL A 9 74.37 -26.94 -36.13
CA VAL A 9 75.29 -26.08 -36.87
C VAL A 9 75.96 -26.97 -37.91
N SER A 10 75.28 -27.12 -39.05
CA SER A 10 75.90 -27.55 -40.30
C SER A 10 76.83 -26.43 -40.75
N LEU A 11 78.06 -26.43 -40.24
CA LEU A 11 79.15 -25.66 -40.84
C LEU A 11 79.58 -26.41 -42.10
N ASP A 12 79.05 -25.96 -43.22
CA ASP A 12 79.54 -26.27 -44.56
C ASP A 12 81.00 -25.79 -44.64
N PRO A 13 82.01 -26.68 -44.76
CA PRO A 13 83.42 -26.29 -44.70
C PRO A 13 83.98 -25.92 -46.08
N SER A 14 83.11 -25.67 -47.07
CA SER A 14 83.49 -25.69 -48.49
C SER A 14 83.85 -24.34 -49.11
N LEU A 15 83.82 -23.23 -48.34
CA LEU A 15 84.10 -21.91 -48.90
C LEU A 15 84.91 -21.06 -47.92
N LEU A 16 86.21 -21.31 -47.80
CA LEU A 16 87.25 -20.31 -47.51
C LEU A 16 88.62 -20.99 -47.35
N PHE A 17 89.22 -21.47 -48.44
CA PHE A 17 90.68 -21.58 -48.57
C PHE A 17 91.05 -21.70 -50.06
N GLU A 18 90.81 -20.64 -50.83
CA GLU A 18 91.71 -20.33 -51.95
C GLU A 18 93.09 -20.02 -51.33
N ARG A 19 93.91 -21.07 -51.19
CA ARG A 19 95.34 -20.94 -50.90
C ARG A 19 96.03 -20.49 -52.17
N ASN A 20 96.07 -19.17 -52.40
CA ASN A 20 97.17 -18.59 -53.16
C ASN A 20 98.46 -18.90 -52.38
N SER A 21 99.17 -19.90 -52.86
CA SER A 21 100.40 -20.41 -52.27
C SER A 21 101.58 -19.65 -52.86
N ASP A 22 101.56 -18.32 -52.71
CA ASP A 22 102.72 -17.49 -52.96
C ASP A 22 103.60 -17.60 -51.72
N ILE A 23 104.60 -18.47 -51.80
CA ILE A 23 105.64 -18.57 -50.77
C ILE A 23 106.39 -17.24 -50.82
N PRO A 24 106.39 -16.43 -49.75
CA PRO A 24 107.02 -15.11 -49.74
C PRO A 24 108.53 -15.29 -49.96
N SER A 25 109.00 -14.96 -51.17
CA SER A 25 110.38 -15.21 -51.60
C SER A 25 111.30 -14.03 -51.28
N THR A 26 110.74 -12.89 -50.86
CA THR A 26 111.48 -11.70 -50.45
C THR A 26 111.35 -11.45 -48.95
N SER A 27 112.40 -10.90 -48.31
CA SER A 27 112.39 -10.64 -46.86
C SER A 27 111.28 -9.66 -46.44
N GLU A 28 110.82 -8.83 -47.38
CA GLU A 28 109.73 -7.86 -47.20
C GLU A 28 108.36 -8.55 -47.16
N GLU A 29 108.10 -9.50 -48.06
CA GLU A 29 106.86 -10.31 -48.06
C GLU A 29 106.75 -11.20 -46.81
N LEU A 30 107.87 -11.77 -46.34
CA LEU A 30 107.90 -12.50 -45.06
C LEU A 30 107.54 -11.58 -43.89
N ARG A 31 108.07 -10.36 -43.87
CA ARG A 31 107.76 -9.38 -42.83
C ARG A 31 106.29 -8.93 -42.90
N ALA A 32 105.75 -8.75 -44.10
CA ALA A 32 104.34 -8.43 -44.33
C ALA A 32 103.40 -9.58 -43.93
N ALA A 33 103.74 -10.82 -44.26
CA ALA A 33 102.98 -12.01 -43.86
C ALA A 33 102.99 -12.21 -42.33
N ILE A 34 104.14 -11.99 -41.67
CA ILE A 34 104.23 -12.01 -40.20
C ILE A 34 103.40 -10.88 -39.59
N ALA A 35 103.42 -9.68 -40.17
CA ALA A 35 102.60 -8.56 -39.71
C ALA A 35 101.09 -8.84 -39.89
N ALA A 36 100.69 -9.40 -41.04
CA ALA A 36 99.31 -9.80 -41.33
C ALA A 36 98.84 -10.92 -40.41
N LEU A 37 99.69 -11.92 -40.14
CA LEU A 37 99.40 -13.00 -39.20
C LEU A 37 99.23 -12.44 -37.78
N LYS A 38 100.14 -11.58 -37.31
CA LYS A 38 100.02 -10.91 -36.00
C LYS A 38 98.77 -10.03 -35.90
N ALA A 39 98.41 -9.33 -36.96
CA ALA A 39 97.18 -8.55 -37.02
C ALA A 39 95.93 -9.45 -36.95
N SER A 40 95.94 -10.57 -37.67
CA SER A 40 94.87 -11.57 -37.63
C SER A 40 94.75 -12.24 -36.26
N THR A 41 95.87 -12.59 -35.62
CA THR A 41 95.89 -13.14 -34.26
C THR A 41 95.33 -12.13 -33.26
N ARG A 42 95.75 -10.85 -33.33
CA ARG A 42 95.20 -9.78 -32.47
C ARG A 42 93.71 -9.56 -32.70
N ALA A 43 93.26 -9.60 -33.96
CA ALA A 43 91.84 -9.48 -34.30
C ALA A 43 91.04 -10.67 -33.75
N THR A 44 91.59 -11.88 -33.84
CA THR A 44 90.96 -13.11 -33.32
C THR A 44 90.92 -13.10 -31.79
N GLU A 45 91.99 -12.69 -31.11
CA GLU A 45 92.02 -12.49 -29.65
C GLU A 45 91.03 -11.42 -29.19
N CYS A 46 90.88 -10.33 -29.96
CA CYS A 46 89.88 -9.30 -29.66
C CYS A 46 88.46 -9.87 -29.78
N ARG A 47 88.18 -10.61 -30.86
CA ARG A 47 86.89 -11.28 -31.07
C ARG A 47 86.57 -12.29 -29.97
N THR A 48 87.53 -13.14 -29.58
CA THR A 48 87.31 -14.11 -28.51
C THR A 48 87.10 -13.44 -27.16
N ARG A 49 87.80 -12.33 -26.86
CA ARG A 49 87.54 -11.53 -25.66
C ARG A 49 86.14 -10.92 -25.65
N VAL A 50 85.66 -10.41 -26.79
CA VAL A 50 84.29 -9.86 -26.92
C VAL A 50 83.25 -10.96 -26.76
N LEU A 51 83.42 -12.10 -27.43
CA LEU A 51 82.50 -13.25 -27.30
C LEU A 51 82.48 -13.82 -25.89
N ASN A 52 83.63 -13.93 -25.22
CA ASN A 52 83.69 -14.37 -23.83
C ASN A 52 82.94 -13.40 -22.91
N ARG A 53 83.10 -12.08 -23.11
CA ARG A 53 82.33 -11.07 -22.36
C ARG A 53 80.83 -11.21 -22.62
N GLN A 54 80.41 -11.34 -23.88
CA GLN A 54 79.00 -11.53 -24.24
C GLN A 54 78.42 -12.83 -23.66
N SER A 55 79.18 -13.94 -23.69
CA SER A 55 78.79 -15.20 -23.06
C SER A 55 78.60 -15.05 -21.56
N THR A 56 79.55 -14.42 -20.86
CA THR A 56 79.42 -14.19 -19.41
C THR A 56 78.23 -13.28 -19.06
N LEU A 57 77.88 -12.32 -19.92
CA LEU A 57 76.69 -11.49 -19.74
C LEU A 57 75.41 -12.28 -20.01
N ALA A 58 75.37 -13.10 -21.05
CA ALA A 58 74.24 -13.98 -21.35
C ALA A 58 73.99 -14.98 -20.22
N ASP A 59 75.06 -15.56 -19.66
CA ASP A 59 74.97 -16.48 -18.52
C ASP A 59 74.48 -15.77 -17.24
N ARG A 60 74.80 -14.49 -17.05
CA ARG A 60 74.25 -13.66 -15.97
C ARG A 60 72.79 -13.28 -16.18
N LEU A 61 72.33 -13.13 -17.43
CA LEU A 61 70.94 -12.75 -17.75
C LEU A 61 69.96 -13.93 -17.70
N LYS A 62 70.42 -15.16 -17.99
CA LYS A 62 69.61 -16.39 -17.89
C LYS A 62 68.87 -16.55 -16.55
N PRO A 63 69.51 -16.44 -15.36
CA PRO A 63 68.81 -16.58 -14.09
C PRO A 63 67.79 -15.46 -13.82
N LEU A 64 68.05 -14.23 -14.29
CA LEU A 64 67.08 -13.12 -14.16
C LEU A 64 65.84 -13.37 -15.05
N SER A 65 66.04 -13.85 -16.27
CA SER A 65 64.95 -14.21 -17.19
C SER A 65 64.13 -15.38 -16.65
N ASN A 66 64.79 -16.43 -16.13
CA ASN A 66 64.12 -17.58 -15.52
C ASN A 66 63.34 -17.17 -14.26
N SER A 67 63.94 -16.37 -13.36
CA SER A 67 63.26 -15.84 -12.18
C SER A 67 62.06 -14.96 -12.53
N SER A 68 62.17 -14.12 -13.56
CA SER A 68 61.04 -13.33 -14.06
C SER A 68 59.93 -14.18 -14.66
N ARG A 69 60.27 -15.29 -15.31
CA ARG A 69 59.29 -16.26 -15.86
C ARG A 69 58.62 -17.04 -14.74
N ASP A 70 59.36 -17.48 -13.74
CA ASP A 70 58.84 -18.21 -12.59
C ASP A 70 57.91 -17.32 -11.75
N PHE A 71 58.26 -16.05 -11.55
CA PHE A 71 57.39 -15.07 -10.90
C PHE A 71 56.09 -14.83 -11.69
N ARG A 72 56.17 -14.67 -13.02
CA ARG A 72 54.98 -14.53 -13.87
C ARG A 72 54.08 -15.77 -13.85
N ASN A 73 54.68 -16.96 -13.92
CA ASN A 73 53.95 -18.22 -13.85
C ASN A 73 53.30 -18.44 -12.47
N GLY A 74 54.00 -18.08 -11.39
CA GLY A 74 53.49 -18.14 -10.03
C GLY A 74 52.30 -17.22 -9.81
N ASN A 75 52.42 -15.96 -10.22
CA ASN A 75 51.33 -14.99 -10.13
C ASN A 75 50.13 -15.38 -11.00
N GLY A 76 50.36 -15.87 -12.23
CA GLY A 76 49.29 -16.35 -13.09
C GLY A 76 48.48 -17.49 -12.47
N ARG A 77 49.16 -18.45 -11.81
CA ARG A 77 48.49 -19.53 -11.06
C ARG A 77 47.73 -19.01 -9.85
N TYR A 78 48.31 -18.06 -9.11
CA TYR A 78 47.65 -17.44 -7.96
C TYR A 78 46.37 -16.70 -8.37
N PHE A 79 46.41 -15.91 -9.44
CA PHE A 79 45.22 -15.21 -9.95
C PHE A 79 44.15 -16.17 -10.46
N ALA A 80 44.53 -17.20 -11.22
CA ALA A 80 43.58 -18.22 -11.68
C ALA A 80 42.94 -18.97 -10.50
N GLN A 81 43.72 -19.30 -9.47
CA GLN A 81 43.19 -19.94 -8.26
C GLN A 81 42.25 -19.00 -7.49
N LYS A 82 42.61 -17.73 -7.39
CA LYS A 82 41.77 -16.70 -6.75
C LYS A 82 40.45 -16.54 -7.49
N GLU A 83 40.47 -16.46 -8.82
CA GLU A 83 39.26 -16.35 -9.65
C GLU A 83 38.35 -17.57 -9.46
N ILE A 84 38.90 -18.78 -9.46
CA ILE A 84 38.12 -20.01 -9.20
C ILE A 84 37.50 -19.96 -7.80
N ALA A 85 38.25 -19.53 -6.78
CA ALA A 85 37.74 -19.41 -5.42
C ALA A 85 36.63 -18.35 -5.30
N GLU A 86 36.78 -17.21 -5.97
CA GLU A 86 35.76 -16.15 -6.01
C GLU A 86 34.48 -16.62 -6.72
N VAL A 87 34.61 -17.29 -7.88
CA VAL A 87 33.47 -17.87 -8.60
C VAL A 87 32.75 -18.92 -7.75
N GLN A 88 33.50 -19.79 -7.07
CA GLN A 88 32.93 -20.78 -6.16
C GLN A 88 32.23 -20.11 -4.97
N HIS A 89 32.82 -19.06 -4.40
CA HIS A 89 32.22 -18.31 -3.31
C HIS A 89 30.91 -17.66 -3.74
N VAL A 90 30.89 -16.95 -4.88
CA VAL A 90 29.67 -16.34 -5.42
C VAL A 90 28.61 -17.40 -5.69
N LYS A 91 28.98 -18.54 -6.29
CA LYS A 91 28.07 -19.65 -6.54
C LYS A 91 27.45 -20.17 -5.24
N PHE A 92 28.27 -20.43 -4.23
CA PHE A 92 27.81 -20.88 -2.92
C PHE A 92 26.88 -19.86 -2.26
N THR A 93 27.22 -18.57 -2.28
CA THR A 93 26.35 -17.52 -1.72
C THR A 93 25.02 -17.40 -2.46
N ASN A 94 24.99 -17.65 -3.77
CA ASN A 94 23.77 -17.63 -4.57
C ASN A 94 22.91 -18.88 -4.27
N GLU A 95 23.51 -20.07 -4.21
CA GLU A 95 22.82 -21.30 -3.80
C GLU A 95 22.23 -21.16 -2.38
N GLN A 96 22.99 -20.57 -1.44
CA GLN A 96 22.49 -20.26 -0.10
C GLN A 96 21.32 -19.28 -0.12
N LEU A 97 21.42 -18.17 -0.85
CA LEU A 97 20.34 -17.18 -0.95
C LEU A 97 19.08 -17.78 -1.59
N GLN A 98 19.24 -18.67 -2.57
CA GLN A 98 18.11 -19.37 -3.18
C GLN A 98 17.41 -20.29 -2.17
N GLU A 99 18.16 -21.01 -1.35
CA GLU A 99 17.60 -21.85 -0.30
C GLU A 99 16.93 -21.02 0.80
N ASP A 100 17.54 -19.90 1.20
CA ASP A 100 16.95 -18.96 2.16
C ASP A 100 15.61 -18.40 1.65
N VAL A 101 15.51 -18.04 0.36
CA VAL A 101 14.26 -17.59 -0.25
C VAL A 101 13.22 -18.71 -0.31
N ARG A 102 13.60 -19.94 -0.68
CA ARG A 102 12.68 -21.10 -0.71
C ARG A 102 12.14 -21.43 0.67
N THR A 103 12.99 -21.46 1.68
CA THR A 103 12.59 -21.74 3.07
C THR A 103 11.71 -20.63 3.63
N ALA A 104 12.01 -19.36 3.37
CA ALA A 104 11.15 -18.23 3.74
C ALA A 104 9.78 -18.31 3.05
N LEU A 105 9.74 -18.61 1.75
CA LEU A 105 8.50 -18.76 0.99
C LEU A 105 7.64 -19.92 1.52
N HIS A 106 8.26 -21.06 1.84
CA HIS A 106 7.57 -22.20 2.44
C HIS A 106 6.99 -21.85 3.82
N ALA A 107 7.77 -21.16 4.66
CA ALA A 107 7.31 -20.69 5.96
C ALA A 107 6.12 -19.73 5.84
N GLU A 108 6.14 -18.84 4.85
CA GLU A 108 5.05 -17.89 4.60
C GLU A 108 3.80 -18.59 4.04
N VAL A 109 3.95 -19.60 3.18
CA VAL A 109 2.84 -20.44 2.71
C VAL A 109 2.20 -21.21 3.87
N GLU A 110 3.00 -21.78 4.77
CA GLU A 110 2.48 -22.44 5.98
C GLU A 110 1.79 -21.44 6.92
N SER A 111 2.34 -20.24 7.07
CA SER A 111 1.75 -19.15 7.85
C SER A 111 0.39 -18.76 7.28
N ALA A 112 0.30 -18.52 5.96
CA ALA A 112 -0.95 -18.23 5.27
C ALA A 112 -1.97 -19.38 5.39
N ALA A 113 -1.52 -20.64 5.35
CA ALA A 113 -2.39 -21.79 5.57
C ALA A 113 -2.94 -21.88 7.01
N LYS A 114 -2.13 -21.51 8.01
CA LYS A 114 -2.58 -21.40 9.41
C LYS A 114 -3.59 -20.26 9.56
N SER A 115 -3.31 -19.09 8.98
CA SER A 115 -4.23 -17.95 8.96
C SER A 115 -5.56 -18.29 8.28
N ALA A 116 -5.54 -19.03 7.17
CA ALA A 116 -6.76 -19.50 6.51
C ALA A 116 -7.66 -20.36 7.42
N ARG A 117 -7.05 -21.26 8.21
CA ARG A 117 -7.79 -22.09 9.17
C ARG A 117 -8.36 -21.26 10.32
N SER A 118 -7.61 -20.28 10.84
CA SER A 118 -8.14 -19.39 11.87
C SER A 118 -9.26 -18.50 11.35
N VAL A 119 -9.19 -18.02 10.10
CA VAL A 119 -10.27 -17.23 9.50
C VAL A 119 -11.56 -18.04 9.38
N GLN A 120 -11.48 -19.34 9.05
CA GLN A 120 -12.67 -20.19 9.06
C GLN A 120 -13.34 -20.25 10.45
N ALA A 121 -12.56 -20.39 11.52
CA ALA A 121 -13.09 -20.38 12.88
C ALA A 121 -13.71 -19.02 13.24
N ILE A 122 -13.03 -17.92 12.90
CA ILE A 122 -13.52 -16.55 13.12
C ILE A 122 -14.82 -16.30 12.35
N ALA A 123 -14.90 -16.75 11.08
CA ALA A 123 -16.11 -16.60 10.26
C ALA A 123 -17.29 -17.38 10.85
N ILE A 124 -17.07 -18.61 11.32
CA ILE A 124 -18.12 -19.40 11.98
C ILE A 124 -18.57 -18.71 13.28
N GLU A 125 -17.65 -18.17 14.08
CA GLU A 125 -17.99 -17.44 15.30
C GLU A 125 -18.78 -16.16 14.99
N ALA A 126 -18.33 -15.37 14.01
CA ALA A 126 -19.00 -14.16 13.56
C ALA A 126 -20.43 -14.46 13.08
N LEU A 127 -20.61 -15.44 12.18
CA LEU A 127 -21.93 -15.85 11.68
C LEU A 127 -22.84 -16.37 12.79
N ASN A 128 -22.31 -17.16 13.74
CA ASN A 128 -23.10 -17.59 14.90
C ASN A 128 -23.49 -16.41 15.80
N SER A 129 -22.63 -15.41 15.93
CA SER A 129 -22.91 -14.20 16.69
C SER A 129 -24.00 -13.35 16.01
N ASP A 130 -23.97 -13.28 14.67
CA ASP A 130 -24.93 -12.59 13.84
C ASP A 130 -26.28 -13.30 13.88
N ASP A 131 -26.32 -14.63 13.77
CA ASP A 131 -27.54 -15.44 13.92
C ASP A 131 -28.19 -15.21 15.29
N ARG A 132 -27.39 -15.12 16.36
CA ARG A 132 -27.90 -14.78 17.70
C ARG A 132 -28.43 -13.35 17.76
N ALA A 133 -27.80 -12.40 17.08
CA ALA A 133 -28.26 -11.02 17.01
C ALA A 133 -29.57 -10.92 16.20
N LEU A 134 -29.68 -11.63 15.08
CA LEU A 134 -30.88 -11.73 14.27
C LEU A 134 -32.01 -12.44 15.02
N ALA A 135 -31.71 -13.48 15.81
CA ALA A 135 -32.70 -14.11 16.68
C ALA A 135 -33.27 -13.12 17.70
N LYS A 136 -32.41 -12.33 18.38
CA LYS A 136 -32.84 -11.26 19.29
C LYS A 136 -33.66 -10.18 18.58
N LEU A 137 -33.26 -9.82 17.36
CA LEU A 137 -33.96 -8.85 16.54
C LEU A 137 -35.35 -9.35 16.14
N ASN A 138 -35.43 -10.63 15.77
CA ASN A 138 -36.68 -11.31 15.48
C ASN A 138 -37.56 -11.40 16.72
N ASP A 139 -37.00 -11.63 17.91
CA ASP A 139 -37.76 -11.59 19.17
C ASP A 139 -38.31 -10.19 19.46
N ILE A 140 -37.51 -9.14 19.25
CA ILE A 140 -37.97 -7.75 19.35
C ILE A 140 -39.08 -7.48 18.32
N SER A 141 -38.94 -8.01 17.11
CA SER A 141 -39.92 -7.85 16.03
C SER A 141 -41.23 -8.58 16.32
N ALA A 142 -41.13 -9.85 16.73
CA ALA A 142 -42.21 -10.78 17.02
C ALA A 142 -42.91 -10.50 18.35
N SER A 143 -42.23 -9.83 19.29
CA SER A 143 -42.84 -9.22 20.46
C SER A 143 -43.84 -8.16 20.00
N LYS A 144 -45.05 -8.59 19.68
CA LYS A 144 -46.20 -7.72 19.44
C LYS A 144 -46.31 -6.72 20.60
N PRO A 145 -46.57 -5.44 20.34
CA PRO A 145 -46.87 -4.50 21.40
C PRO A 145 -48.02 -5.07 22.22
N ARG A 146 -47.76 -5.27 23.52
CA ARG A 146 -48.54 -6.09 24.47
C ARG A 146 -50.01 -5.68 24.58
N ASN A 147 -50.38 -4.52 24.06
CA ASN A 147 -51.75 -4.05 23.94
C ASN A 147 -51.97 -3.50 22.53
N THR A 148 -52.53 -4.32 21.63
CA THR A 148 -53.09 -3.85 20.36
C THR A 148 -54.39 -3.10 20.64
N LEU A 149 -54.28 -1.94 21.29
CA LEU A 149 -55.38 -1.01 21.41
C LEU A 149 -55.63 -0.46 20.01
N ASP A 150 -56.72 -0.91 19.41
CA ASP A 150 -57.21 -0.38 18.16
C ASP A 150 -57.82 1.00 18.45
N ILE A 151 -57.02 2.03 18.16
CA ILE A 151 -57.37 3.43 18.39
C ILE A 151 -58.63 3.80 17.57
N VAL A 152 -58.86 3.14 16.43
CA VAL A 152 -60.02 3.38 15.57
C VAL A 152 -61.30 2.86 16.24
N SER A 153 -61.31 1.62 16.72
CA SER A 153 -62.47 1.11 17.48
C SER A 153 -62.65 1.82 18.81
N LEU A 154 -61.58 2.25 19.48
CA LEU A 154 -61.69 3.04 20.71
C LEU A 154 -62.31 4.42 20.43
N ARG A 155 -61.91 5.10 19.35
CA ARG A 155 -62.50 6.38 18.92
C ARG A 155 -63.98 6.22 18.58
N ALA A 156 -64.35 5.15 17.85
CA ALA A 156 -65.75 4.86 17.52
C ALA A 156 -66.59 4.53 18.77
N LYS A 157 -66.00 3.83 19.74
CA LYS A 157 -66.66 3.54 21.02
C LYS A 157 -66.83 4.81 21.87
N ALA A 158 -65.81 5.66 21.91
CA ALA A 158 -65.85 6.94 22.61
C ALA A 158 -66.93 7.86 22.02
N SER A 159 -67.00 7.99 20.69
CA SER A 159 -68.02 8.82 20.03
C SER A 159 -69.45 8.30 20.27
N LYS A 160 -69.64 6.98 20.27
CA LYS A 160 -70.93 6.35 20.62
C LYS A 160 -71.32 6.61 22.07
N LEU A 161 -70.37 6.56 23.01
CA LEU A 161 -70.63 6.84 24.42
C LEU A 161 -70.93 8.33 24.64
N THR A 162 -70.19 9.25 24.02
CA THR A 162 -70.44 10.69 24.16
C THR A 162 -71.78 11.10 23.57
N THR A 163 -72.19 10.53 22.44
CA THR A 163 -73.52 10.78 21.85
C THR A 163 -74.65 10.25 22.73
N ALA A 164 -74.51 9.07 23.32
CA ALA A 164 -75.47 8.56 24.29
C ALA A 164 -75.54 9.45 25.55
N LEU A 165 -74.39 9.89 26.07
CA LEU A 165 -74.31 10.74 27.25
C LEU A 165 -74.97 12.11 27.00
N LEU A 166 -74.76 12.68 25.80
CA LEU A 166 -75.41 13.91 25.35
C LEU A 166 -76.94 13.76 25.31
N HIS A 167 -77.44 12.67 24.73
CA HIS A 167 -78.87 12.38 24.70
C HIS A 167 -79.47 12.26 26.11
N PHE A 168 -78.85 11.48 27.01
CA PHE A 168 -79.35 11.33 28.38
C PHE A 168 -79.32 12.64 29.18
N ARG A 169 -78.28 13.46 29.03
CA ARG A 169 -78.18 14.74 29.73
C ARG A 169 -79.18 15.77 29.20
N SER A 170 -79.39 15.80 27.87
CA SER A 170 -80.45 16.62 27.27
C SER A 170 -81.84 16.21 27.74
N GLN A 171 -82.16 14.92 27.64
CA GLN A 171 -83.44 14.41 28.09
C GLN A 171 -83.68 14.71 29.57
N SER A 172 -82.68 14.47 30.43
CA SER A 172 -82.81 14.76 31.86
C SER A 172 -83.04 16.25 32.16
N MET A 173 -82.44 17.16 31.40
CA MET A 173 -82.68 18.60 31.56
C MET A 173 -84.07 19.01 31.07
N LYS A 174 -84.53 18.43 29.96
CA LYS A 174 -85.89 18.61 29.43
C LYS A 174 -86.94 18.09 30.40
N ASP A 175 -86.80 16.86 30.89
CA ASP A 175 -87.71 16.25 31.87
C ASP A 175 -87.79 17.08 33.17
N ARG A 176 -86.67 17.67 33.57
CA ARG A 176 -86.60 18.53 34.76
C ARG A 176 -87.24 19.89 34.53
N LEU A 177 -87.13 20.44 33.32
CA LEU A 177 -87.84 21.65 32.90
C LEU A 177 -89.35 21.40 32.83
N ASP A 178 -89.76 20.28 32.23
CA ASP A 178 -91.16 19.82 32.17
C ASP A 178 -91.76 19.70 33.56
N ARG A 179 -91.03 19.07 34.48
CA ARG A 179 -91.47 18.93 35.87
C ARG A 179 -91.66 20.28 36.55
N VAL A 180 -90.70 21.19 36.44
CA VAL A 180 -90.80 22.54 37.03
C VAL A 180 -91.95 23.33 36.40
N TYR A 181 -92.15 23.19 35.09
CA TYR A 181 -93.27 23.80 34.38
C TYR A 181 -94.62 23.29 34.90
N LEU A 182 -94.79 21.96 35.03
CA LEU A 182 -96.00 21.35 35.59
C LEU A 182 -96.22 21.75 37.05
N GLU A 183 -95.19 21.71 37.89
CA GLU A 183 -95.26 22.17 39.29
C GLU A 183 -95.63 23.66 39.37
N SER A 184 -95.17 24.49 38.44
CA SER A 184 -95.54 25.91 38.39
C SER A 184 -96.98 26.14 37.98
N LEU A 185 -97.54 25.30 37.09
CA LEU A 185 -98.95 25.36 36.70
C LEU A 185 -99.86 24.95 37.86
N ASP A 186 -99.55 23.85 38.55
CA ASP A 186 -100.30 23.40 39.73
C ASP A 186 -100.34 24.47 40.83
N ASN A 187 -99.22 25.17 41.05
CA ASN A 187 -99.12 26.28 42.00
C ASN A 187 -99.86 27.55 41.52
N PHE A 188 -100.02 27.75 40.21
CA PHE A 188 -100.73 28.90 39.63
C PHE A 188 -102.26 28.72 39.71
N ASP A 189 -102.75 27.50 39.46
CA ASP A 189 -104.16 27.14 39.63
C ASP A 189 -104.60 27.21 41.11
N ALA A 190 -103.70 26.92 42.05
CA ALA A 190 -103.95 27.13 43.47
C ALA A 190 -104.00 28.62 43.88
N ALA A 191 -103.43 29.54 43.09
CA ALA A 191 -103.24 30.95 43.44
C ALA A 191 -104.15 31.95 42.70
N LYS A 192 -104.83 31.56 41.61
CA LYS A 192 -105.65 32.51 40.82
C LYS A 192 -107.14 32.16 40.76
N SER A 193 -107.88 32.84 41.63
CA SER A 193 -109.11 33.52 41.26
C SER A 193 -108.77 34.86 40.56
N SER A 194 -109.22 35.06 39.31
CA SER A 194 -109.43 36.39 38.66
C SER A 194 -108.32 37.10 37.84
N VAL A 195 -107.58 36.44 36.94
CA VAL A 195 -106.90 37.18 35.85
C VAL A 195 -107.06 36.50 34.50
N ASP A 196 -107.79 37.17 33.61
CA ASP A 196 -108.07 36.80 32.21
C ASP A 196 -106.81 37.05 31.35
N THR A 197 -106.00 36.01 31.18
CA THR A 197 -104.78 36.06 30.37
C THR A 197 -105.09 35.78 28.90
N SER A 198 -105.09 36.86 28.10
CA SER A 198 -105.23 36.87 26.63
C SER A 198 -104.34 35.83 25.92
N GLY A 199 -104.92 35.09 24.97
CA GLY A 199 -104.28 34.00 24.23
C GLY A 199 -103.06 34.37 23.38
N ALA A 200 -102.74 35.66 23.22
CA ALA A 200 -101.49 36.10 22.60
C ALA A 200 -100.26 35.76 23.47
N VAL A 201 -100.36 35.97 24.79
CA VAL A 201 -99.27 35.69 25.75
C VAL A 201 -98.94 34.20 25.82
N PHE A 202 -99.96 33.34 25.66
CA PHE A 202 -99.79 31.89 25.65
C PHE A 202 -99.05 31.39 24.39
N LYS A 203 -99.28 32.01 23.23
CA LYS A 203 -98.63 31.63 21.98
C LYS A 203 -97.15 32.01 21.98
N ASP A 204 -96.82 33.19 22.51
CA ASP A 204 -95.44 33.65 22.65
C ASP A 204 -94.66 32.78 23.65
N ALA A 205 -95.25 32.49 24.82
CA ALA A 205 -94.64 31.58 25.81
C ALA A 205 -94.37 30.16 25.26
N LYS A 206 -95.27 29.63 24.42
CA LYS A 206 -95.06 28.34 23.75
C LYS A 206 -93.93 28.39 22.72
N SER A 207 -93.79 29.50 22.01
CA SER A 207 -92.68 29.72 21.06
C SER A 207 -91.35 29.81 21.81
N ASP A 208 -91.31 30.57 22.90
CA ASP A 208 -90.12 30.75 23.74
C ASP A 208 -89.71 29.42 24.39
N LEU A 209 -90.67 28.62 24.84
CA LEU A 209 -90.41 27.27 25.34
C LEU A 209 -89.83 26.38 24.23
N GLY A 210 -90.40 26.40 23.02
CA GLY A 210 -89.83 25.66 21.87
C GLY A 210 -88.39 26.07 21.55
N SER A 211 -88.07 27.37 21.64
CA SER A 211 -86.71 27.89 21.50
C SER A 211 -85.79 27.39 22.61
N LEU A 212 -86.27 27.38 23.86
CA LEU A 212 -85.49 26.92 25.01
C LEU A 212 -85.13 25.43 24.91
N TYR A 213 -86.03 24.57 24.41
CA TYR A 213 -85.72 23.14 24.20
C TYR A 213 -84.61 22.92 23.17
N ALA A 214 -84.61 23.71 22.09
CA ALA A 214 -83.56 23.68 21.09
C ALA A 214 -82.24 24.24 21.64
N GLU A 215 -82.29 25.27 22.47
CA GLU A 215 -81.10 25.84 23.11
C GLU A 215 -80.49 24.91 24.16
N ILE A 216 -81.29 24.16 24.91
CA ILE A 216 -80.82 23.11 25.84
C ILE A 216 -79.96 22.07 25.10
N ASP A 217 -80.40 21.62 23.91
CA ASP A 217 -79.62 20.69 23.09
C ASP A 217 -78.27 21.30 22.66
N ASN A 218 -78.28 22.57 22.25
CA ASN A 218 -77.07 23.28 21.82
C ASN A 218 -76.08 23.50 22.98
N VAL A 219 -76.56 23.97 24.13
CA VAL A 219 -75.72 24.23 25.31
C VAL A 219 -75.12 22.92 25.85
N ILE A 220 -75.91 21.85 25.92
CA ILE A 220 -75.40 20.55 26.36
C ILE A 220 -74.41 20.00 25.35
N SER A 221 -74.66 20.14 24.04
CA SER A 221 -73.69 19.77 23.02
C SER A 221 -72.37 20.52 23.17
N MET A 222 -72.41 21.83 23.43
CA MET A 222 -71.22 22.64 23.69
C MET A 222 -70.47 22.19 24.96
N VAL A 223 -71.17 22.01 26.08
CA VAL A 223 -70.55 21.56 27.34
C VAL A 223 -69.93 20.16 27.18
N MET A 224 -70.63 19.22 26.54
CA MET A 224 -70.12 17.87 26.32
C MET A 224 -68.94 17.81 25.38
N SER A 225 -68.97 18.62 24.31
CA SER A 225 -67.85 18.70 23.38
C SER A 225 -66.60 19.26 24.06
N GLN A 226 -66.76 20.28 24.92
CA GLN A 226 -65.66 20.87 25.66
C GLN A 226 -65.12 19.95 26.77
N GLU A 227 -65.98 19.36 27.61
CA GLU A 227 -65.55 18.52 28.75
C GLU A 227 -65.00 17.16 28.31
N TYR A 228 -65.70 16.47 27.39
CA TYR A 228 -65.43 15.06 27.12
C TYR A 228 -64.84 14.83 25.72
N VAL A 229 -65.46 15.36 24.67
CA VAL A 229 -65.04 15.05 23.30
C VAL A 229 -63.62 15.54 23.03
N ASN A 230 -63.35 16.82 23.30
CA ASN A 230 -62.03 17.41 23.09
C ASN A 230 -60.96 16.74 23.96
N SER A 231 -61.26 16.49 25.24
CA SER A 231 -60.34 15.84 26.18
C SER A 231 -59.97 14.42 25.74
N ILE A 232 -60.96 13.63 25.32
CA ILE A 232 -60.74 12.26 24.83
C ILE A 232 -59.96 12.28 23.51
N GLU A 233 -60.26 13.19 22.59
CA GLU A 233 -59.53 13.31 21.33
C GLU A 233 -58.06 13.68 21.55
N VAL A 234 -57.76 14.63 22.42
CA VAL A 234 -56.38 15.00 22.78
C VAL A 234 -55.64 13.81 23.41
N ALA A 235 -56.29 13.07 24.31
CA ALA A 235 -55.70 11.88 24.91
C ALA A 235 -55.42 10.78 23.86
N LEU A 236 -56.36 10.52 22.95
CA LEU A 236 -56.19 9.56 21.86
C LEU A 236 -55.05 9.95 20.91
N LEU A 237 -54.96 11.23 20.54
CA LEU A 237 -53.86 11.74 19.72
C LEU A 237 -52.51 11.62 20.43
N LYS A 238 -52.45 11.87 21.73
CA LYS A 238 -51.23 11.68 22.53
C LYS A 238 -50.79 10.22 22.53
N VAL A 239 -51.70 9.28 22.75
CA VAL A 239 -51.42 7.84 22.69
C VAL A 239 -50.95 7.43 21.29
N GLN A 240 -51.60 7.94 20.24
CA GLN A 240 -51.19 7.68 18.85
C GLN A 240 -49.76 8.16 18.58
N ARG A 241 -49.42 9.39 18.94
CA ARG A 241 -48.07 9.94 18.74
C ARG A 241 -47.00 9.18 19.53
N LEU A 242 -47.31 8.77 20.77
CA LEU A 242 -46.39 7.97 21.57
C LEU A 242 -46.13 6.62 20.90
N ARG A 243 -47.18 5.97 20.39
CA ARG A 243 -47.05 4.71 19.64
C ARG A 243 -46.21 4.88 18.38
N GLU A 244 -46.49 5.90 17.58
CA GLU A 244 -45.72 6.18 16.37
C GLU A 244 -44.22 6.40 16.68
N ARG A 245 -43.90 7.11 17.77
CA ARG A 245 -42.52 7.27 18.24
C ARG A 245 -41.89 5.98 18.73
N GLU A 246 -42.62 5.15 19.47
CA GLU A 246 -42.12 3.86 19.94
C GLU A 246 -41.83 2.91 18.77
N GLU A 247 -42.72 2.87 17.78
CA GLU A 247 -42.52 2.09 16.54
C GLU A 247 -41.35 2.64 15.72
N GLN A 248 -41.21 3.96 15.61
CA GLN A 248 -40.05 4.60 14.97
C GLN A 248 -38.74 4.24 15.69
N ALA A 249 -38.67 4.44 17.01
CA ALA A 249 -37.48 4.12 17.80
C ALA A 249 -37.16 2.61 17.77
N ARG A 250 -38.17 1.75 17.69
CA ARG A 250 -37.98 0.32 17.48
C ARG A 250 -37.39 0.03 16.09
N ASN A 251 -37.93 0.66 15.05
CA ASN A 251 -37.43 0.50 13.68
C ASN A 251 -36.01 1.05 13.52
N GLU A 252 -35.69 2.18 14.13
CA GLU A 252 -34.33 2.75 14.17
C GLU A 252 -33.36 1.76 14.82
N ARG A 253 -33.67 1.23 16.01
CA ARG A 253 -32.84 0.19 16.65
C ARG A 253 -32.66 -1.06 15.78
N ILE A 254 -33.71 -1.44 15.05
CA ILE A 254 -33.63 -2.57 14.13
C ILE A 254 -32.68 -2.24 12.98
N HIS A 255 -32.81 -1.05 12.41
CA HIS A 255 -31.97 -0.55 11.33
C HIS A 255 -30.50 -0.45 11.75
N ASP A 256 -30.20 0.23 12.86
CA ASP A 256 -28.84 0.38 13.41
C ASP A 256 -28.19 -0.99 13.65
N LYS A 257 -28.97 -1.96 14.13
CA LYS A 257 -28.46 -3.31 14.36
C LYS A 257 -28.16 -4.02 13.04
N LEU A 258 -29.03 -3.93 12.04
CA LEU A 258 -28.79 -4.50 10.71
C LEU A 258 -27.60 -3.83 10.00
N GLU A 259 -27.43 -2.53 10.16
CA GLU A 259 -26.26 -1.80 9.66
C GLU A 259 -24.98 -2.32 10.32
N SER A 260 -24.98 -2.48 11.65
CA SER A 260 -23.84 -3.06 12.37
C SER A 260 -23.48 -4.48 11.92
N LEU A 261 -24.49 -5.31 11.60
CA LEU A 261 -24.28 -6.68 11.10
C LEU A 261 -23.72 -6.66 9.68
N THR A 262 -24.24 -5.77 8.83
CA THR A 262 -23.73 -5.58 7.46
C THR A 262 -22.27 -5.14 7.46
N ALA A 263 -21.91 -4.17 8.31
CA ALA A 263 -20.53 -3.70 8.43
C ALA A 263 -19.57 -4.81 8.90
N VAL A 264 -19.99 -5.70 9.80
CA VAL A 264 -19.18 -6.84 10.23
C VAL A 264 -18.96 -7.82 9.07
N LEU A 265 -20.00 -8.09 8.27
CA LEU A 265 -19.90 -8.96 7.09
C LEU A 265 -19.00 -8.37 6.01
N GLU A 266 -19.09 -7.06 5.75
CA GLU A 266 -18.20 -6.35 4.81
C GLU A 266 -16.74 -6.46 5.25
N ASN A 267 -16.43 -6.17 6.52
CA ASN A 267 -15.09 -6.31 7.07
C ASN A 267 -14.55 -7.76 6.98
N LEU A 268 -15.42 -8.76 7.20
CA LEU A 268 -15.05 -10.17 7.06
C LEU A 268 -14.77 -10.52 5.58
N SER A 269 -15.57 -10.00 4.65
CA SER A 269 -15.39 -10.18 3.21
C SER A 269 -14.07 -9.58 2.73
N ASP A 270 -13.77 -8.34 3.11
CA ASP A 270 -12.51 -7.67 2.78
C ASP A 270 -11.31 -8.42 3.36
N GLY A 271 -11.44 -8.92 4.58
CA GLY A 271 -10.43 -9.76 5.21
C GLY A 271 -10.19 -11.07 4.44
N LEU A 272 -11.25 -11.71 3.96
CA LEU A 272 -11.18 -12.93 3.15
C LEU A 272 -10.55 -12.67 1.77
N GLU A 273 -10.90 -11.56 1.11
CA GLU A 273 -10.33 -11.17 -0.18
C GLU A 273 -8.83 -10.88 -0.06
N ASN A 274 -8.42 -10.17 1.00
CA ASN A 274 -7.01 -9.92 1.29
C ASN A 274 -6.23 -11.22 1.53
N LEU A 275 -6.81 -12.17 2.29
CA LEU A 275 -6.18 -13.47 2.50
C LEU A 275 -6.09 -14.27 1.20
N GLN A 276 -7.15 -14.24 0.38
CA GLN A 276 -7.17 -14.91 -0.91
C GLN A 276 -6.13 -14.33 -1.88
N SER A 277 -6.01 -13.00 -1.96
CA SER A 277 -5.01 -12.35 -2.81
C SER A 277 -3.59 -12.67 -2.34
N GLN A 278 -3.33 -12.66 -1.02
CA GLN A 278 -2.06 -13.10 -0.45
C GLN A 278 -1.76 -14.56 -0.82
N ARG A 279 -2.74 -15.46 -0.70
CA ARG A 279 -2.58 -16.88 -1.06
C ARG A 279 -2.26 -17.07 -2.54
N ILE A 280 -2.94 -16.35 -3.43
CA ILE A 280 -2.69 -16.42 -4.87
C ILE A 280 -1.29 -15.91 -5.19
N MET A 281 -0.87 -14.79 -4.59
CA MET A 281 0.48 -14.24 -4.76
C MET A 281 1.54 -15.24 -4.29
N LEU A 282 1.40 -15.79 -3.09
CA LEU A 282 2.32 -16.80 -2.55
C LEU A 282 2.33 -18.09 -3.36
N HIS A 283 1.23 -18.45 -4.02
CA HIS A 283 1.18 -19.60 -4.91
C HIS A 283 1.88 -19.33 -6.26
N ASN A 284 1.83 -18.10 -6.77
CA ASN A 284 2.43 -17.74 -8.06
C ASN A 284 3.93 -17.42 -7.96
N LEU A 285 4.37 -16.87 -6.83
CA LEU A 285 5.76 -16.47 -6.59
C LEU A 285 6.80 -17.60 -6.76
N PRO A 286 6.56 -18.86 -6.36
CA PRO A 286 7.47 -19.98 -6.64
C PRO A 286 7.71 -20.19 -8.13
N TYR A 287 6.67 -20.11 -8.96
CA TYR A 287 6.78 -20.30 -10.41
C TYR A 287 7.55 -19.17 -11.08
N GLU A 288 7.33 -17.93 -10.64
CA GLU A 288 8.09 -16.77 -11.11
C GLU A 288 9.57 -16.84 -10.67
N PHE A 289 9.82 -17.28 -9.44
CA PHE A 289 11.16 -17.47 -8.90
C PHE A 289 11.92 -18.57 -9.66
N ASP A 290 11.31 -19.73 -9.89
CA ASP A 290 11.95 -20.81 -10.65
C ASP A 290 12.16 -20.44 -12.13
N SER A 291 11.26 -19.64 -12.72
CA SER A 291 11.41 -19.09 -14.07
C SER A 291 12.57 -18.09 -14.17
N THR A 292 12.72 -17.21 -13.18
CA THR A 292 13.84 -16.24 -13.13
C THR A 292 15.18 -16.94 -12.87
N ILE A 293 15.21 -17.98 -12.04
CA ILE A 293 16.41 -18.81 -11.84
C ILE A 293 16.77 -19.57 -13.13
N SER A 294 15.79 -20.20 -13.78
CA SER A 294 16.01 -20.96 -15.01
C SER A 294 16.51 -20.08 -16.15
N SER A 295 15.93 -18.89 -16.31
CA SER A 295 16.36 -17.91 -17.32
C SER A 295 17.76 -17.35 -17.05
N ALA A 296 18.11 -17.10 -15.78
CA ALA A 296 19.46 -16.68 -15.39
C ALA A 296 20.52 -17.77 -15.65
N SER A 297 20.15 -19.06 -15.48
CA SER A 297 21.04 -20.20 -15.77
C SER A 297 21.27 -20.42 -17.28
N THR A 298 20.38 -19.93 -18.14
CA THR A 298 20.49 -20.08 -19.61
C THR A 298 21.27 -18.98 -20.33
N ARG A 299 21.85 -18.01 -19.61
CA ARG A 299 22.71 -17.00 -20.26
C ARG A 299 23.97 -17.70 -20.81
N PRO A 300 24.29 -17.56 -22.11
CA PRO A 300 25.27 -18.42 -22.76
C PRO A 300 26.64 -18.22 -22.14
N LYS A 301 27.28 -19.34 -21.77
CA LYS A 301 28.73 -19.44 -21.62
C LYS A 301 29.35 -18.83 -22.88
N LEU A 302 29.94 -17.65 -22.77
CA LEU A 302 30.95 -17.19 -23.72
C LEU A 302 32.05 -18.26 -23.70
N THR A 303 32.05 -19.09 -24.73
CA THR A 303 33.00 -20.16 -24.97
C THR A 303 34.40 -19.57 -25.02
N SER A 304 35.13 -19.76 -23.93
CA SER A 304 36.59 -19.68 -23.90
C SER A 304 37.13 -20.87 -24.69
N GLU A 305 37.19 -20.73 -26.02
CA GLU A 305 38.06 -21.57 -26.85
C GLU A 305 39.47 -21.00 -26.80
N VAL A 306 40.22 -21.41 -25.78
CA VAL A 306 41.68 -21.34 -25.80
C VAL A 306 42.19 -22.70 -26.26
N SER A 307 42.41 -22.83 -27.56
CA SER A 307 43.30 -23.85 -28.13
C SER A 307 44.40 -23.16 -28.93
N GLN A 308 45.57 -23.13 -28.29
CA GLN A 308 46.90 -23.21 -28.86
C GLN A 308 47.03 -23.15 -30.40
N SER A 309 47.54 -22.02 -30.91
CA SER A 309 48.75 -22.07 -31.73
C SER A 309 49.51 -20.75 -31.60
N CYS A 310 50.81 -20.85 -31.34
CA CYS A 310 51.74 -19.74 -31.36
C CYS A 310 51.78 -19.12 -32.75
N ASN A 311 51.52 -17.82 -32.86
CA ASN A 311 52.29 -16.92 -33.71
C ASN A 311 52.25 -15.52 -33.09
N LEU A 312 53.44 -14.92 -32.93
CA LEU A 312 53.59 -13.49 -32.72
C LEU A 312 52.97 -12.80 -33.93
N ASP A 313 51.77 -12.26 -33.78
CA ASP A 313 51.37 -10.93 -34.22
C ASP A 313 49.90 -10.74 -33.78
N THR A 314 49.60 -9.54 -33.27
CA THR A 314 48.28 -9.06 -32.81
C THR A 314 47.60 -9.83 -31.67
N HIS A 315 47.99 -9.50 -30.42
CA HIS A 315 47.19 -9.80 -29.23
C HIS A 315 45.85 -9.02 -29.26
N PRO A 316 44.68 -9.68 -29.26
CA PRO A 316 43.37 -9.00 -29.26
C PRO A 316 43.13 -8.20 -27.98
N ALA A 317 43.73 -8.60 -26.86
CA ALA A 317 43.72 -7.83 -25.61
C ALA A 317 44.55 -6.54 -25.71
N LEU A 318 45.64 -6.56 -26.48
CA LEU A 318 46.45 -5.36 -26.74
C LEU A 318 45.69 -4.40 -27.67
N LEU A 319 45.03 -4.92 -28.71
CA LEU A 319 44.17 -4.15 -29.60
C LEU A 319 42.97 -3.54 -28.87
N ALA A 320 42.29 -4.31 -28.01
CA ALA A 320 41.18 -3.79 -27.21
C ALA A 320 41.64 -2.69 -26.24
N LEU A 321 42.83 -2.84 -25.64
CA LEU A 321 43.41 -1.83 -24.77
C LEU A 321 43.84 -0.58 -25.56
N MET A 322 44.47 -0.75 -26.73
CA MET A 322 44.86 0.36 -27.62
C MET A 322 43.64 1.12 -28.14
N GLN A 323 42.54 0.42 -28.43
CA GLN A 323 41.27 1.01 -28.85
C GLN A 323 40.59 1.77 -27.70
N HIS A 324 40.65 1.25 -26.47
CA HIS A 324 40.15 1.95 -25.29
C HIS A 324 40.99 3.18 -24.91
N ILE A 325 42.28 3.21 -25.28
CA ILE A 325 43.20 4.33 -25.07
C ILE A 325 43.22 5.30 -26.28
N GLY A 326 42.45 5.03 -27.34
CA GLY A 326 42.31 5.90 -28.51
C GLY A 326 43.52 5.93 -29.45
N LEU A 327 44.42 4.95 -29.35
CA LEU A 327 45.63 4.89 -30.18
C LEU A 327 45.38 4.05 -31.43
N SER A 328 45.43 4.69 -32.60
CA SER A 328 45.50 4.00 -33.89
C SER A 328 46.91 3.44 -34.12
N GLU A 329 47.00 2.43 -34.99
CA GLU A 329 48.06 1.41 -35.12
C GLU A 329 49.47 1.91 -35.52
N ALA A 330 49.77 3.20 -35.41
CA ALA A 330 51.06 3.77 -35.77
C ALA A 330 51.61 4.72 -34.68
N GLU A 331 52.75 4.31 -34.13
CA GLU A 331 53.71 5.06 -33.30
C GLU A 331 53.60 4.94 -31.75
N PRO A 332 54.48 4.14 -31.11
CA PRO A 332 54.55 4.01 -29.65
C PRO A 332 55.20 5.21 -28.93
N SER A 333 55.60 6.26 -29.65
CA SER A 333 56.22 7.47 -29.09
C SER A 333 55.22 8.41 -28.38
N ASN A 334 53.92 8.26 -28.63
CA ASN A 334 52.85 9.09 -28.04
C ASN A 334 52.08 8.43 -26.89
N LEU A 335 52.47 7.23 -26.47
CA LEU A 335 51.78 6.45 -25.42
C LEU A 335 51.73 7.19 -24.08
N ASP A 336 52.83 7.84 -23.68
CA ASP A 336 52.92 8.56 -22.40
C ASP A 336 52.03 9.82 -22.38
N GLY A 337 51.87 10.49 -23.53
CA GLY A 337 50.96 11.64 -23.68
C GLY A 337 49.49 11.23 -23.61
N ALA A 338 49.11 10.15 -24.31
CA ALA A 338 47.75 9.63 -24.31
C ALA A 338 47.34 9.07 -22.94
N ILE A 339 48.25 8.38 -22.23
CA ILE A 339 47.99 7.92 -20.86
C ILE A 339 47.80 9.11 -19.91
N LYS A 340 48.63 10.15 -20.01
CA LYS A 340 48.46 11.37 -19.19
C LYS A 340 47.13 12.08 -19.47
N GLN A 341 46.72 12.15 -20.74
CA GLN A 341 45.44 12.73 -21.11
C GLN A 341 44.26 11.92 -20.57
N LEU A 342 44.28 10.59 -20.71
CA LEU A 342 43.25 9.71 -20.18
C LEU A 342 43.18 9.77 -18.65
N VAL A 343 44.33 9.84 -17.97
CA VAL A 343 44.38 10.03 -16.51
C VAL A 343 43.79 11.38 -16.11
N SER A 344 44.05 12.45 -16.89
CA SER A 344 43.45 13.76 -16.62
C SER A 344 41.94 13.78 -16.86
N GLU A 345 41.44 13.11 -17.89
CA GLU A 345 40.00 12.99 -18.18
C GLU A 345 39.30 12.14 -17.11
N LEU A 346 39.86 11.00 -16.73
CA LEU A 346 39.32 10.16 -15.66
C LEU A 346 39.36 10.86 -14.30
N SER A 347 40.42 11.63 -14.00
CA SER A 347 40.48 12.44 -12.79
C SER A 347 39.42 13.55 -12.81
N GLN A 348 39.26 14.26 -13.93
CA GLN A 348 38.26 15.31 -14.06
C GLN A 348 36.83 14.75 -14.00
N GLN A 349 36.60 13.57 -14.57
CA GLN A 349 35.32 12.87 -14.47
C GLN A 349 35.06 12.37 -13.05
N ALA A 350 36.08 11.85 -12.36
CA ALA A 350 35.98 11.47 -10.96
C ALA A 350 35.63 12.68 -10.07
N ASP A 351 36.32 13.81 -10.25
CA ASP A 351 36.06 15.05 -9.51
C ASP A 351 34.63 15.57 -9.78
N SER A 352 34.18 15.52 -11.03
CA SER A 352 32.79 15.87 -11.41
C SER A 352 31.76 14.96 -10.73
N ASN A 353 32.00 13.64 -10.71
CA ASN A 353 31.11 12.68 -10.07
C ASN A 353 31.06 12.86 -8.55
N VAL A 354 32.19 13.17 -7.92
CA VAL A 354 32.26 13.50 -6.49
C VAL A 354 31.47 14.78 -6.19
N LEU A 355 31.61 15.81 -7.02
CA LEU A 355 30.84 17.05 -6.87
C LEU A 355 29.33 16.83 -7.03
N GLN A 356 28.90 16.04 -8.02
CA GLN A 356 27.48 15.69 -8.18
C GLN A 356 26.97 14.91 -6.96
N THR A 357 27.74 13.93 -6.47
CA THR A 357 27.35 13.15 -5.29
C THR A 357 27.23 14.04 -4.05
N LEU A 358 28.16 14.98 -3.87
CA LEU A 358 28.09 15.95 -2.77
C LEU A 358 26.88 16.88 -2.91
N GLN A 359 26.56 17.37 -4.11
CA GLN A 359 25.36 18.17 -4.37
C GLN A 359 24.08 17.39 -4.03
N PHE A 360 23.95 16.15 -4.53
CA PHE A 360 22.80 15.29 -4.19
C PHE A 360 22.68 15.03 -2.69
N SER A 361 23.81 14.78 -2.01
CA SER A 361 23.83 14.58 -0.56
C SER A 361 23.45 15.85 0.22
N GLN A 362 23.68 17.03 -0.35
CA GLN A 362 23.32 18.32 0.27
C GLN A 362 21.85 18.70 -0.01
N GLU A 363 21.31 18.30 -1.16
CA GLU A 363 19.94 18.57 -1.58
C GLU A 363 18.92 17.60 -0.96
N ALA A 364 19.30 16.33 -0.79
CA ALA A 364 18.47 15.30 -0.16
C ALA A 364 17.91 15.70 1.23
N PRO A 365 18.71 16.20 2.19
CA PRO A 365 18.19 16.62 3.50
C PRO A 365 17.34 17.90 3.41
N ARG A 366 17.56 18.77 2.42
CA ARG A 366 16.70 19.95 2.21
C ARG A 366 15.33 19.54 1.67
N SER A 367 15.30 18.64 0.70
CA SER A 367 14.07 18.06 0.17
C SER A 367 13.29 17.31 1.25
N ALA A 368 13.97 16.49 2.06
CA ALA A 368 13.35 15.78 3.18
C ALA A 368 12.74 16.74 4.21
N ARG A 369 13.45 17.83 4.57
CA ARG A 369 12.91 18.85 5.48
C ARG A 369 11.70 19.57 4.90
N ALA A 370 11.72 19.92 3.61
CA ALA A 370 10.59 20.55 2.94
C ALA A 370 9.36 19.61 2.92
N ALA A 371 9.57 18.31 2.65
CA ALA A 371 8.51 17.32 2.71
C ALA A 371 7.92 17.17 4.12
N LEU A 372 8.76 17.09 5.15
CA LEU A 372 8.31 17.05 6.55
C LEU A 372 7.57 18.32 6.96
N GLN A 373 8.00 19.49 6.50
CA GLN A 373 7.32 20.75 6.76
C GLN A 373 5.95 20.81 6.07
N ASN A 374 5.83 20.27 4.85
CA ASN A 374 4.55 20.13 4.16
C ASN A 374 3.59 19.18 4.88
N VAL A 375 4.10 18.04 5.38
CA VAL A 375 3.32 17.09 6.19
C VAL A 375 2.88 17.73 7.50
N SER A 376 3.78 18.45 8.18
CA SER A 376 3.45 19.20 9.39
C SER A 376 2.37 20.25 9.14
N ASN A 377 2.47 21.00 8.04
CA ASN A 377 1.47 22.01 7.67
C ASN A 377 0.11 21.36 7.36
N ALA A 378 0.11 20.21 6.68
CA ALA A 378 -1.10 19.45 6.40
C ALA A 378 -1.77 18.92 7.69
N LEU A 379 -0.97 18.44 8.65
CA LEU A 379 -1.44 17.99 9.97
C LEU A 379 -2.01 19.15 10.81
N THR A 380 -1.39 20.33 10.76
CA THR A 380 -1.95 21.52 11.42
C THR A 380 -3.23 22.01 10.75
N ALA A 381 -3.33 21.88 9.42
CA ALA A 381 -4.54 22.24 8.68
C ALA A 381 -5.70 21.26 8.96
N SER A 382 -5.41 19.98 9.25
CA SER A 382 -6.44 19.03 9.68
C SER A 382 -6.90 19.29 11.11
N THR A 383 -6.02 19.72 12.01
CA THR A 383 -6.43 20.09 13.39
C THR A 383 -7.34 21.31 13.42
N ILE A 384 -7.19 22.24 12.46
CA ILE A 384 -8.12 23.38 12.30
C ILE A 384 -9.51 22.89 11.90
N ARG A 385 -9.61 21.85 11.04
CA ARG A 385 -10.90 21.27 10.65
C ARG A 385 -11.58 20.54 11.81
N ASP A 386 -10.82 19.87 12.66
CA ASP A 386 -11.38 19.24 13.87
C ASP A 386 -11.88 20.30 14.86
N SER A 387 -11.18 21.43 15.02
CA SER A 387 -11.67 22.53 15.86
C SER A 387 -12.95 23.20 15.31
N ASP A 388 -13.12 23.25 13.99
CA ASP A 388 -14.36 23.76 13.37
C ASP A 388 -15.55 22.80 13.59
N VAL A 389 -15.28 21.49 13.67
CA VAL A 389 -16.30 20.47 13.99
C VAL A 389 -16.69 20.57 15.47
N ASP A 390 -15.72 20.72 16.37
CA ASP A 390 -15.98 20.93 17.80
C ASP A 390 -16.78 22.22 18.06
N ASP A 391 -16.46 23.31 17.37
CA ASP A 391 -17.20 24.58 17.47
C ASP A 391 -18.63 24.46 16.91
N LEU A 392 -18.83 23.63 15.87
CA LEU A 392 -20.15 23.31 15.33
C LEU A 392 -20.97 22.47 16.31
N GLU A 393 -20.38 21.45 16.94
CA GLU A 393 -21.05 20.64 17.97
C GLU A 393 -21.48 21.49 19.15
N LEU A 394 -20.62 22.43 19.59
CA LEU A 394 -20.91 23.33 20.69
C LEU A 394 -22.06 24.30 20.35
N ARG A 395 -22.13 24.80 19.11
CA ARG A 395 -23.27 25.59 18.63
C ARG A 395 -24.57 24.79 18.53
N ILE A 396 -24.49 23.53 18.10
CA ILE A 396 -25.65 22.63 18.05
C ILE A 396 -26.18 22.35 19.45
N ALA A 397 -25.29 22.09 20.42
CA ALA A 397 -25.66 21.91 21.82
C ALA A 397 -26.33 23.15 22.42
N ALA A 398 -25.77 24.35 22.16
CA ALA A 398 -26.36 25.60 22.60
C ALA A 398 -27.75 25.84 21.97
N ALA A 399 -27.91 25.58 20.68
CA ALA A 399 -29.19 25.71 20.00
C ALA A 399 -30.26 24.75 20.56
N ARG A 400 -29.88 23.52 20.93
CA ARG A 400 -30.78 22.57 21.59
C ARG A 400 -31.27 23.08 22.94
N THR A 401 -30.38 23.63 23.77
CA THR A 401 -30.77 24.19 25.08
C THR A 401 -31.70 25.41 24.95
N GLN A 402 -31.53 26.24 23.91
CA GLN A 402 -32.44 27.35 23.64
C GLN A 402 -33.82 26.88 23.15
N LEU A 403 -33.85 25.80 22.35
CA LEU A 403 -35.11 25.22 21.88
C LEU A 403 -35.93 24.62 23.02
N ASP A 404 -35.27 23.95 23.96
CA ASP A 404 -35.91 23.38 25.15
C ASP A 404 -36.44 24.48 26.10
N GLY A 405 -35.77 25.64 26.15
CA GLY A 405 -36.22 26.80 26.93
C GLY A 405 -37.38 27.59 26.30
N LEU A 406 -37.60 27.46 24.99
CA LEU A 406 -38.68 28.11 24.24
C LEU A 406 -39.94 27.24 24.12
N SER A 407 -39.92 26.02 24.65
CA SER A 407 -41.12 25.19 24.76
C SER A 407 -42.09 25.84 25.74
N PRO A 408 -43.23 26.39 25.27
CA PRO A 408 -44.17 27.10 26.14
C PRO A 408 -44.76 26.12 27.17
N PRO A 409 -44.99 26.56 28.43
CA PRO A 409 -45.78 25.78 29.37
C PRO A 409 -47.16 25.57 28.73
N ALA A 410 -47.46 24.33 28.39
CA ALA A 410 -48.72 23.94 27.78
C ALA A 410 -49.89 24.34 28.71
N PRO A 411 -50.98 24.90 28.14
CA PRO A 411 -52.17 25.31 28.90
C PRO A 411 -52.89 24.15 29.58
#